data_AF-A0A661MR20-F1
#
_entry.id   AF-A0A661MR20-F1
#
_cell.length_a   1.000
_cell.length_b   1.000
_cell.length_c   1.000
_cell.angle_alpha   90.00
_cell.angle_beta   90.00
_cell.angle_gamma   90.00
#
_symmetry.space_group_name_H-M   'P 1'
#
loop_
_entity.id
_entity.type
_entity.pdbx_description
1 polymer ?
#
loop_
_entity_poly.entity_id
_entity_poly.type
_entity_poly.pdbx_seq_one_letter_code
_entity_poly.pdbx_strand_id
1 'polypeptide(L)' 'PVIQMEHLPSDVREWASTHPVTQAPKGSLAIEEASKIQKALEKHKGNRIATARELGISRTTLWRKIKKYGLD' A
#
# COMPACT_ATOMS: atom_id res chain seq x y z
N PRO A 1 22.62 -5.66 20.43
CA PRO A 1 23.50 -6.11 19.32
C PRO A 1 22.88 -5.76 17.95
N VAL A 2 23.50 -4.87 17.18
CA VAL A 2 22.99 -4.41 15.87
C VAL A 2 23.73 -5.15 14.76
N ILE A 3 22.99 -5.80 13.86
CA ILE A 3 23.56 -6.53 12.73
C ILE A 3 23.86 -5.52 11.60
N GLN A 4 25.13 -5.41 11.22
CA GLN A 4 25.58 -4.57 10.10
C GLN A 4 25.52 -5.35 8.79
N MET A 5 25.45 -4.65 7.65
CA MET A 5 25.33 -5.27 6.31
C MET A 5 26.50 -6.20 5.97
N GLU A 6 27.65 -5.99 6.60
CA GLU A 6 28.88 -6.79 6.44
C GLU A 6 28.79 -8.16 7.13
N HIS A 7 27.82 -8.36 8.02
CA HIS A 7 27.61 -9.62 8.73
C HIS A 7 26.66 -10.56 7.98
N LEU A 8 26.16 -10.16 6.81
CA LEU A 8 25.37 -11.04 5.97
C LEU A 8 26.28 -11.90 5.09
N PRO A 9 26.01 -13.22 5.00
CA PRO A 9 26.73 -14.11 4.09
C PRO A 9 26.54 -13.69 2.64
N SER A 10 27.54 -13.99 1.81
CA SER A 10 27.70 -13.54 0.42
C SER A 10 26.46 -13.77 -0.44
N ASP A 11 25.80 -14.92 -0.29
CA ASP A 11 24.57 -15.29 -1.01
C ASP A 11 23.43 -14.27 -0.81
N VAL A 12 23.29 -13.72 0.40
CA VAL A 12 22.24 -12.75 0.73
C VAL A 12 22.62 -11.36 0.22
N ARG A 13 23.91 -11.02 0.22
CA ARG A 13 24.43 -9.74 -0.30
C ARG A 13 24.27 -9.63 -1.82
N GLU A 14 24.51 -10.72 -2.56
CA GLU A 14 24.28 -10.76 -4.01
C GLU A 14 22.80 -10.65 -4.34
N TRP A 15 21.94 -11.37 -3.62
CA TRP A 15 20.48 -11.30 -3.81
C TRP A 15 19.94 -9.87 -3.64
N ALA A 16 20.39 -9.15 -2.60
CA ALA A 16 20.02 -7.76 -2.35
C ALA A 16 20.55 -6.78 -3.42
N SER A 17 21.66 -7.11 -4.08
CA SER A 17 22.24 -6.27 -5.15
C SER A 17 21.52 -6.49 -6.50
N THR A 18 21.08 -7.71 -6.78
CA THR A 18 20.33 -8.05 -8.01
C THR A 18 18.87 -7.63 -7.94
N HIS A 19 18.29 -7.60 -6.74
CA HIS A 19 16.92 -7.18 -6.50
C HIS A 19 16.97 -5.91 -5.68
N PRO A 20 17.14 -4.73 -6.31
CA PRO A 20 16.92 -3.50 -5.60
C PRO A 20 15.50 -3.58 -5.05
N VAL A 21 15.38 -3.74 -3.73
CA VAL A 21 14.15 -3.41 -3.03
C VAL A 21 14.00 -1.93 -3.30
N THR A 22 13.26 -1.60 -4.35
CA THR A 22 12.71 -0.28 -4.55
C THR A 22 11.72 -0.11 -3.42
N GLN A 23 12.23 0.27 -2.25
CA GLN A 23 11.42 0.84 -1.20
C GLN A 23 10.90 2.14 -1.80
N ALA A 24 9.80 2.03 -2.57
CA ALA A 24 9.02 3.19 -2.93
C ALA A 24 8.77 3.93 -1.62
N PRO A 25 9.04 5.25 -1.57
CA PRO A 25 8.83 6.01 -0.35
C PRO A 25 7.40 5.72 0.11
N LYS A 26 7.21 5.27 1.36
CA LYS A 26 5.90 4.84 1.89
C LYS A 26 4.77 5.86 1.64
N GLY A 27 5.13 7.12 1.38
CA GLY A 27 4.22 8.17 0.92
C GLY A 27 3.60 7.95 -0.46
N SER A 28 4.33 7.45 -1.47
CA SER A 28 3.80 7.29 -2.84
C SER A 28 2.67 6.28 -2.89
N LEU A 29 2.89 5.09 -2.33
CA LEU A 29 1.88 4.03 -2.31
C LEU A 29 0.62 4.43 -1.54
N ALA A 30 0.77 5.20 -0.45
CA ALA A 30 -0.36 5.69 0.33
C ALA A 30 -1.21 6.70 -0.44
N ILE A 31 -0.57 7.62 -1.20
CA ILE A 31 -1.27 8.60 -2.04
C ILE A 31 -1.98 7.91 -3.21
N GLU A 32 -1.31 6.95 -3.84
CA GLU A 32 -1.89 6.15 -4.93
C GLU A 32 -3.09 5.33 -4.45
N GLU A 33 -3.01 4.70 -3.27
CA GLU A 33 -4.14 4.02 -2.65
C GLU A 33 -5.30 4.97 -2.36
N ALA A 34 -5.03 6.15 -1.77
CA ALA A 34 -6.07 7.14 -1.47
C ALA A 34 -6.78 7.61 -2.74
N SER A 35 -6.02 7.91 -3.80
CA SER A 35 -6.58 8.33 -5.10
C SER A 35 -7.45 7.22 -5.74
N LYS A 36 -7.02 5.95 -5.66
CA LYS A 36 -7.82 4.82 -6.15
C LYS A 36 -9.15 4.70 -5.41
N ILE A 37 -9.12 4.84 -4.08
CA ILE A 37 -10.33 4.77 -3.25
C ILE A 37 -11.27 5.92 -3.57
N GLN A 38 -10.74 7.15 -3.70
CA GLN A 38 -11.53 8.33 -4.04
C GLN A 38 -12.21 8.17 -5.40
N LYS A 39 -11.48 7.79 -6.45
CA LYS A 39 -12.05 7.56 -7.79
C LYS A 39 -13.14 6.49 -7.77
N ALA A 40 -12.93 5.41 -7.03
CA ALA A 40 -13.91 4.34 -6.91
C ALA A 40 -15.14 4.78 -6.08
N LEU A 41 -14.99 5.66 -5.09
CA LEU A 41 -16.13 6.26 -4.39
C LEU A 41 -16.93 7.19 -5.32
N GLU A 42 -16.26 8.04 -6.09
CA GLU A 42 -16.92 8.95 -7.05
C GLU A 42 -17.67 8.17 -8.13
N LYS A 43 -17.03 7.16 -8.72
CA LYS A 43 -17.63 6.29 -9.75
C LYS A 43 -18.89 5.60 -9.27
N HIS A 44 -18.89 5.13 -8.02
CA HIS A 44 -20.02 4.45 -7.40
C HIS A 44 -20.95 5.39 -6.62
N LYS A 45 -20.82 6.72 -6.80
CA LYS A 45 -21.65 7.76 -6.14
C LYS A 45 -21.71 7.61 -4.61
N GLY A 46 -20.58 7.26 -3.99
CA GLY A 46 -20.47 7.04 -2.55
C GLY A 46 -21.00 5.68 -2.08
N ASN A 47 -21.38 4.77 -2.97
CA ASN A 47 -21.80 3.42 -2.60
C ASN A 47 -20.60 2.59 -2.13
N ARG A 48 -20.36 2.62 -0.82
CA ARG A 48 -19.26 1.94 -0.14
C ARG A 48 -19.23 0.42 -0.39
N ILE A 49 -20.36 -0.23 -0.63
CA ILE A 49 -20.41 -1.68 -0.91
C ILE A 49 -19.89 -1.96 -2.32
N ALA A 50 -20.37 -1.20 -3.31
CA ALA A 50 -19.95 -1.35 -4.70
C ALA A 50 -18.47 -0.96 -4.88
N THR A 51 -18.01 0.10 -4.22
CA THR A 51 -16.60 0.50 -4.16
C THR A 51 -15.72 -0.60 -3.56
N ALA A 52 -16.13 -1.20 -2.43
CA ALA A 52 -15.37 -2.28 -1.81
C ALA A 52 -15.25 -3.51 -2.72
N ARG A 53 -16.35 -3.86 -3.41
CA ARG A 53 -16.38 -4.96 -4.39
C ARG A 53 -15.47 -4.69 -5.60
N GLU A 54 -15.48 -3.47 -6.13
CA GLU A 54 -14.61 -3.07 -7.25
C GLU A 54 -13.13 -3.12 -6.85
N LEU A 55 -12.80 -2.67 -5.64
CA LEU A 55 -11.43 -2.69 -5.12
C LEU A 55 -10.98 -4.07 -4.61
N GLY A 56 -11.86 -5.08 -4.59
CA GLY A 56 -11.56 -6.42 -4.10
C GLY A 56 -11.27 -6.49 -2.59
N ILE A 57 -11.79 -5.53 -1.81
CA ILE A 57 -11.58 -5.45 -0.36
C ILE A 57 -12.89 -5.57 0.41
N SER A 58 -12.79 -5.91 1.70
CA SER A 58 -13.96 -5.91 2.58
C SER A 58 -14.43 -4.49 2.90
N ARG A 59 -15.73 -4.34 3.20
CA ARG A 59 -16.34 -3.06 3.63
C ARG A 59 -15.62 -2.44 4.84
N THR A 60 -15.19 -3.28 5.78
CA THR A 60 -14.44 -2.86 6.98
C THR A 60 -13.06 -2.33 6.64
N THR A 61 -12.37 -2.95 5.67
CA THR A 61 -11.08 -2.47 5.16
C THR A 61 -11.22 -1.14 4.45
N LEU A 62 -12.26 -0.98 3.61
CA LEU A 62 -12.56 0.28 2.95
C LEU A 62 -12.80 1.40 3.99
N TRP A 63 -13.61 1.15 5.02
CA TRP A 63 -13.89 2.13 6.06
C TRP A 63 -12.62 2.56 6.82
N ARG A 64 -11.76 1.60 7.19
CA ARG A 64 -10.48 1.90 7.83
C ARG A 64 -9.59 2.77 6.94
N LYS A 65 -9.55 2.50 5.63
CA LYS A 65 -8.78 3.27 4.66
C LYS A 65 -9.36 4.69 4.48
N ILE A 66 -10.67 4.84 4.37
CA ILE A 66 -11.36 6.14 4.31
C ILE A 66 -10.98 7.00 5.53
N LYS A 67 -11.10 6.44 6.74
CA LYS A 67 -10.69 7.12 7.98
C LYS A 67 -9.20 7.46 8.00
N LYS A 68 -8.35 6.54 7.55
CA LYS A 68 -6.88 6.72 7.51
C LYS A 68 -6.46 7.86 6.56
N TYR A 69 -7.17 8.02 5.44
CA TYR A 69 -6.84 9.01 4.41
C TYR A 69 -7.70 10.29 4.50
N GLY A 70 -8.65 10.37 5.44
CA GLY A 70 -9.52 11.55 5.59
C GLY A 70 -10.50 11.75 4.44
N LEU A 71 -11.02 10.66 3.87
CA LEU A 71 -11.95 10.67 2.71
C LEU A 71 -13.44 10.60 3.11
N ASP A 72 -13.78 10.96 4.36
CA ASP A 72 -15.17 10.94 4.88
C ASP A 72 -15.86 12.29 4.69
#